data_AF-A0A5B9VVK4-F1
#
_entry.id   AF-A0A5B9VVK4-F1
#
_cell.length_a   1.000
_cell.length_b   1.000
_cell.length_c   1.000
_cell.angle_alpha   90.00
_cell.angle_beta   90.00
_cell.angle_gamma   90.00
#
_symmetry.space_group_name_H-M   'P 1'
#
loop_
_entity.id
_entity.type
_entity.pdbx_description
1 polymer ?
#
loop_
_entity_poly.entity_id
_entity_poly.type
_entity_poly.pdbx_seq_one_letter_code
_entity_poly.pdbx_strand_id
1 'polypeptide(L)'
;MTLSEVVGEIIRLGDASRAYWDRELPKDHPHYPLILDGEKQTPPPPEDAQILSILESLPEAQIYAVALLMYLGRGDFAADRIPSAIPRVKKMLPTKDLAIDQIMSQTALAEYLADAVAEARRRRIDLDDLASCDAVAVN
;
A
#
# COMPACT_ATOMS: atom_id res chain seq x y z
N MET A 1 -10.75 6.37 -10.48
CA MET A 1 -11.19 5.51 -9.37
C MET A 1 -11.21 6.36 -8.11
N THR A 2 -12.17 6.08 -7.24
CA THR A 2 -12.20 6.58 -5.86
C THR A 2 -11.04 5.95 -5.06
N LEU A 3 -10.66 6.54 -3.93
CA LEU A 3 -9.58 5.99 -3.11
C LEU A 3 -10.00 4.63 -2.54
N SER A 4 -11.26 4.49 -2.15
CA SER A 4 -11.83 3.25 -1.65
C SER A 4 -11.75 2.11 -2.67
N GLU A 5 -12.06 2.36 -3.95
CA GLU A 5 -11.90 1.40 -5.04
C GLU A 5 -10.43 1.01 -5.26
N VAL A 6 -9.53 1.99 -5.28
CA VAL A 6 -8.09 1.76 -5.46
C VAL A 6 -7.54 0.87 -4.35
N VAL A 7 -7.83 1.22 -3.09
CA VAL A 7 -7.34 0.47 -1.93
C VAL A 7 -7.92 -0.95 -1.93
N GLY A 8 -9.20 -1.10 -2.25
CA GLY A 8 -9.83 -2.42 -2.37
C GLY A 8 -9.16 -3.30 -3.42
N GLU A 9 -8.83 -2.73 -4.58
CA GLU A 9 -8.16 -3.47 -5.66
C GLU A 9 -6.71 -3.83 -5.30
N ILE A 10 -5.97 -2.92 -4.65
CA ILE A 10 -4.60 -3.21 -4.17
C ILE A 10 -4.63 -4.32 -3.11
N ILE A 11 -5.59 -4.33 -2.18
CA ILE A 11 -5.75 -5.41 -1.20
C ILE A 11 -5.99 -6.74 -1.93
N ARG A 12 -6.93 -6.76 -2.88
CA ARG A 12 -7.26 -7.98 -3.64
C ARG A 12 -6.05 -8.52 -4.40
N LEU A 13 -5.28 -7.65 -5.06
CA LEU A 13 -4.07 -8.03 -5.79
C LEU A 13 -2.95 -8.47 -4.84
N GLY A 14 -2.78 -7.79 -3.70
CA GLY A 14 -1.77 -8.14 -2.71
C GLY A 14 -2.04 -9.50 -2.04
N ASP A 15 -3.30 -9.82 -1.75
CA ASP A 15 -3.69 -11.15 -1.26
C ASP A 15 -3.39 -12.24 -2.30
N ALA A 16 -3.65 -11.96 -3.57
CA ALA A 16 -3.35 -12.88 -4.67
C ALA A 16 -1.84 -13.05 -4.90
N SER A 17 -1.05 -11.96 -4.80
CA SER A 17 0.41 -11.99 -4.82
C SER A 17 0.97 -12.87 -3.69
N ARG A 18 0.45 -12.71 -2.46
CA ARG A 18 0.82 -13.57 -1.34
C ARG A 18 0.47 -15.04 -1.57
N ALA A 19 -0.74 -15.32 -2.04
CA ALA A 19 -1.16 -16.69 -2.34
C ALA A 19 -0.31 -17.33 -3.45
N TYR A 20 0.17 -16.54 -4.42
CA TYR A 20 1.15 -16.99 -5.40
C TYR A 20 2.48 -17.37 -4.71
N TRP A 21 3.02 -16.49 -3.87
CA TRP A 21 4.29 -16.75 -3.18
C TRP A 21 4.23 -17.95 -2.26
N ASP A 22 3.14 -18.11 -1.48
CA ASP A 22 2.91 -19.26 -0.61
C ASP A 22 2.86 -20.58 -1.38
N ARG A 23 2.45 -20.54 -2.66
CA ARG A 23 2.39 -21.70 -3.54
C ARG A 23 3.70 -21.97 -4.27
N GLU A 24 4.36 -20.94 -4.78
CA GLU A 24 5.52 -21.09 -5.65
C GLU A 24 6.84 -21.19 -4.89
N LEU A 25 7.03 -20.40 -3.81
CA LEU A 25 8.31 -20.39 -3.09
C LEU A 25 8.69 -21.77 -2.52
N PRO A 26 7.79 -22.53 -1.88
CA PRO A 26 8.15 -23.85 -1.35
C PRO A 26 8.62 -24.87 -2.41
N LYS A 27 8.33 -24.65 -3.70
CA LYS A 27 8.73 -25.57 -4.78
C LYS A 27 10.21 -25.44 -5.14
N ASP A 28 10.71 -24.22 -5.13
CA ASP A 28 12.09 -23.88 -5.50
C ASP A 28 12.98 -23.62 -4.26
N HIS A 29 12.40 -23.48 -3.06
CA HIS A 29 13.08 -23.18 -1.80
C HIS A 29 12.79 -24.23 -0.70
N PRO A 30 13.58 -25.32 -0.60
CA PRO A 30 13.37 -26.41 0.37
C PRO A 30 13.38 -25.97 1.84
N HIS A 31 13.99 -24.82 2.15
CA HIS A 31 14.12 -24.27 3.50
C HIS A 31 13.13 -23.14 3.80
N TYR A 32 12.13 -22.92 2.93
CA TYR A 32 11.10 -21.90 3.11
C TYR A 32 10.47 -21.96 4.53
N PRO A 33 10.30 -20.81 5.24
CA PRO A 33 10.35 -19.44 4.74
C PRO A 33 11.75 -18.82 4.64
N LEU A 34 12.82 -19.56 4.99
CA LEU A 34 14.19 -19.08 4.81
C LEU A 34 14.63 -19.35 3.37
N ILE A 35 14.89 -18.27 2.62
CA ILE A 35 15.50 -18.34 1.28
C ILE A 35 17.01 -18.20 1.46
N LEU A 36 17.77 -19.16 0.91
CA LEU A 36 19.23 -19.18 0.99
C LEU A 36 19.87 -18.57 -0.26
N ASP A 37 21.05 -17.98 -0.08
CA ASP A 37 21.85 -17.46 -1.19
C ASP A 37 22.19 -18.58 -2.19
N GLY A 38 21.95 -18.32 -3.47
CA GLY A 38 22.20 -19.27 -4.56
C GLY A 38 21.03 -20.19 -4.89
N GLU A 39 19.91 -20.10 -4.16
CA GLU A 39 18.67 -20.76 -4.57
C GLU A 39 18.10 -20.11 -5.84
N LYS A 40 17.34 -20.89 -6.60
CA LYS A 40 16.74 -20.45 -7.86
C LYS A 40 15.76 -19.31 -7.59
N GLN A 41 15.87 -18.23 -8.37
CA GLN A 41 14.91 -17.14 -8.27
C GLN A 41 13.54 -17.58 -8.79
N THR A 42 12.53 -17.44 -7.93
CA THR A 42 11.12 -17.60 -8.32
C THR A 42 10.65 -16.30 -8.98
N PRO A 43 10.04 -16.34 -10.18
CA PRO A 43 9.58 -15.13 -10.85
C PRO A 43 8.50 -14.41 -10.01
N PRO A 44 8.44 -13.07 -10.04
CA PRO A 44 7.45 -12.31 -9.29
C PRO A 44 6.03 -12.56 -9.82
N PRO A 45 5.00 -12.47 -8.95
CA PRO A 45 3.62 -12.60 -9.36
C PRO A 45 3.24 -11.46 -10.33
N PRO A 46 2.39 -11.75 -11.33
CA PRO A 46 1.87 -10.73 -12.23
C PRO A 46 1.03 -9.67 -11.50
N GLU A 47 0.52 -9.97 -10.32
CA GLU A 47 -0.21 -9.04 -9.46
C GLU A 47 0.65 -7.84 -9.03
N ASP A 48 1.94 -8.03 -8.76
CA ASP A 48 2.83 -6.92 -8.34
C ASP A 48 2.96 -5.87 -9.45
N ALA A 49 3.06 -6.32 -10.72
CA ALA A 49 3.09 -5.43 -11.87
C ALA A 49 1.75 -4.69 -12.07
N GLN A 50 0.63 -5.33 -11.74
CA GLN A 50 -0.70 -4.69 -11.78
C GLN A 50 -0.85 -3.63 -10.69
N ILE A 51 -0.39 -3.92 -9.46
CA ILE A 51 -0.39 -2.92 -8.37
C ILE A 51 0.47 -1.72 -8.78
N LEU A 52 1.67 -1.94 -9.31
CA LEU A 52 2.53 -0.87 -9.79
C LEU A 52 1.83 -0.02 -10.86
N SER A 53 1.22 -0.65 -11.87
CA SER A 53 0.51 0.05 -12.93
C SER A 53 -0.66 0.89 -12.40
N ILE A 54 -1.40 0.37 -11.42
CA ILE A 54 -2.45 1.12 -10.73
C ILE A 54 -1.83 2.37 -10.09
N LEU A 55 -0.80 2.21 -9.26
CA LEU A 55 -0.15 3.31 -8.54
C LEU A 55 0.42 4.38 -9.50
N GLU A 56 1.09 3.97 -10.58
CA GLU A 56 1.62 4.89 -11.59
C GLU A 56 0.51 5.73 -12.24
N SER A 57 -0.68 5.16 -12.43
CA SER A 57 -1.83 5.85 -13.02
C SER A 57 -2.54 6.84 -12.09
N LEU A 58 -2.30 6.76 -10.77
CA LEU A 58 -3.03 7.58 -9.79
C LEU A 58 -2.56 9.04 -9.80
N PRO A 59 -3.47 9.99 -9.49
CA PRO A 59 -3.09 11.33 -9.10
C PRO A 59 -2.18 11.30 -7.86
N GLU A 60 -1.26 12.26 -7.78
CA GLU A 60 -0.28 12.35 -6.69
C GLU A 60 -0.95 12.40 -5.30
N ALA A 61 -2.05 13.14 -5.15
CA ALA A 61 -2.82 13.20 -3.90
C ALA A 61 -3.31 11.81 -3.44
N GLN A 62 -3.77 10.96 -4.35
CA GLN A 62 -4.20 9.61 -4.03
C GLN A 62 -3.02 8.71 -3.64
N ILE A 63 -1.85 8.89 -4.26
CA ILE A 63 -0.65 8.13 -3.89
C ILE A 63 -0.25 8.39 -2.45
N TYR A 64 -0.23 9.65 -2.02
CA TYR A 64 0.08 9.97 -0.63
C TYR A 64 -1.01 9.52 0.33
N ALA A 65 -2.28 9.48 -0.10
CA ALA A 65 -3.35 8.91 0.70
C ALA A 65 -3.17 7.40 0.88
N VAL A 66 -2.79 6.66 -0.17
CA VAL A 66 -2.46 5.22 -0.07
C VAL A 66 -1.25 5.01 0.85
N ALA A 67 -0.17 5.80 0.69
CA ALA A 67 1.00 5.71 1.57
C ALA A 67 0.64 5.99 3.04
N LEU A 68 -0.23 6.98 3.29
CA LEU A 68 -0.72 7.28 4.63
C LEU A 68 -1.52 6.11 5.22
N LEU A 69 -2.41 5.50 4.43
CA LEU A 69 -3.18 4.33 4.86
C LEU A 69 -2.26 3.14 5.17
N MET A 70 -1.26 2.88 4.34
CA MET A 70 -0.24 1.86 4.61
C MET A 70 0.46 2.10 5.97
N TYR A 71 0.93 3.32 6.24
CA TYR A 71 1.55 3.65 7.53
C TYR A 71 0.57 3.61 8.71
N LEU A 72 -0.71 3.93 8.48
CA LEU A 72 -1.76 3.80 9.48
C LEU A 72 -1.96 2.34 9.89
N GLY A 73 -2.09 1.44 8.90
CA GLY A 73 -2.25 0.01 9.14
C GLY A 73 -1.04 -0.62 9.82
N ARG A 74 0.16 -0.16 9.46
CA ARG A 74 1.40 -0.57 10.14
C ARG A 74 1.53 -0.02 11.56
N GLY A 75 0.74 0.99 11.91
CA GLY A 75 0.69 1.60 13.25
C GLY A 75 1.67 2.76 13.48
N ASP A 76 2.29 3.31 12.42
CA ASP A 76 3.20 4.47 12.55
C ASP A 76 2.47 5.78 12.81
N PHE A 77 1.19 5.85 12.41
CA PHE A 77 0.32 6.99 12.63
C PHE A 77 -0.87 6.62 13.50
N ALA A 78 -1.22 7.54 14.39
CA ALA A 78 -2.47 7.47 15.13
C ALA A 78 -3.63 7.95 14.26
N ALA A 79 -4.72 7.20 14.29
CA ALA A 79 -5.88 7.41 13.43
C ALA A 79 -6.67 8.70 13.73
N ASP A 80 -6.44 9.35 14.87
CA ASP A 80 -7.01 10.66 15.21
C ASP A 80 -6.37 11.83 14.45
N ARG A 81 -5.29 11.58 13.71
CA ARG A 81 -4.51 12.63 13.00
C ARG A 81 -4.38 12.42 11.50
N ILE A 82 -5.21 11.56 10.89
CA ILE A 82 -5.08 11.13 9.49
C ILE A 82 -5.03 12.34 8.52
N PRO A 83 -5.97 13.30 8.51
CA PRO A 83 -5.90 14.43 7.56
C PRO A 83 -4.65 15.30 7.75
N SER A 84 -4.20 15.46 9.00
CA SER A 84 -2.99 16.24 9.33
C SER A 84 -1.67 15.50 9.07
N ALA A 85 -1.72 14.21 8.73
CA ALA A 85 -0.54 13.38 8.53
C ALA A 85 -0.03 13.43 7.07
N ILE A 86 -0.85 13.83 6.10
CA ILE A 86 -0.44 13.93 4.68
C ILE A 86 0.82 14.80 4.49
N PRO A 87 0.93 16.02 5.07
CA PRO A 87 2.15 16.82 4.95
C PRO A 87 3.40 16.12 5.51
N ARG A 88 3.23 15.30 6.55
CA ARG A 88 4.33 14.52 7.14
C ARG A 88 4.75 13.38 6.22
N VAL A 89 3.80 12.69 5.58
CA VAL A 89 4.08 11.67 4.58
C VAL A 89 4.82 12.28 3.39
N LYS A 90 4.35 13.42 2.85
CA LYS A 90 5.03 14.16 1.77
C LYS A 90 6.45 14.59 2.15
N LYS A 91 6.69 14.96 3.41
CA LYS A 91 8.04 15.30 3.89
C LYS A 91 8.97 14.07 3.92
N MET A 92 8.44 12.89 4.22
CA MET A 92 9.21 11.63 4.23
C MET A 92 9.43 11.08 2.83
N LEU A 93 8.44 11.27 1.95
CA LEU A 93 8.40 10.77 0.58
C LEU A 93 8.20 11.99 -0.34
N PRO A 94 9.27 12.74 -0.67
CA PRO A 94 9.15 14.04 -1.32
C PRO A 94 8.71 13.97 -2.78
N THR A 95 8.68 12.78 -3.38
CA THR A 95 8.25 12.56 -4.76
C THR A 95 7.25 11.41 -4.84
N LYS A 96 6.40 11.47 -5.86
CA LYS A 96 5.45 10.39 -6.19
C LYS A 96 6.19 9.05 -6.37
N ASP A 97 7.30 9.03 -7.09
CA ASP A 97 8.05 7.80 -7.36
C ASP A 97 8.58 7.17 -6.07
N LEU A 98 9.13 7.98 -5.15
CA LEU A 98 9.56 7.48 -3.84
C LEU A 98 8.39 6.95 -3.00
N ALA A 99 7.20 7.54 -3.14
CA ALA A 99 6.01 7.03 -2.48
C ALA A 99 5.55 5.69 -3.07
N ILE A 100 5.61 5.53 -4.39
CA ILE A 100 5.32 4.26 -5.08
C ILE A 100 6.31 3.19 -4.63
N ASP A 101 7.62 3.47 -4.67
CA ASP A 101 8.67 2.54 -4.23
C ASP A 101 8.46 2.11 -2.76
N GLN A 102 8.11 3.08 -1.90
CA GLN A 102 7.85 2.80 -0.50
C GLN A 102 6.62 1.90 -0.31
N ILE A 103 5.54 2.11 -1.07
CA ILE A 103 4.35 1.26 -1.05
C ILE A 103 4.68 -0.15 -1.54
N MET A 104 5.35 -0.26 -2.70
CA MET A 104 5.70 -1.53 -3.34
C MET A 104 6.72 -2.35 -2.54
N SER A 105 7.55 -1.72 -1.72
CA SER A 105 8.50 -2.43 -0.85
C SER A 105 7.86 -3.14 0.34
N GLN A 106 6.55 -2.94 0.59
CA GLN A 106 5.87 -3.58 1.72
C GLN A 106 5.34 -4.97 1.35
N THR A 107 5.97 -6.01 1.89
CA THR A 107 5.50 -7.40 1.73
C THR A 107 4.12 -7.66 2.35
N ALA A 108 3.75 -6.88 3.38
CA ALA A 108 2.46 -6.95 4.06
C ALA A 108 1.49 -5.82 3.63
N LEU A 109 1.65 -5.27 2.41
CA LEU A 109 0.86 -4.14 1.94
C LEU A 109 -0.66 -4.35 2.08
N ALA A 110 -1.16 -5.52 1.66
CA ALA A 110 -2.58 -5.84 1.73
C ALA A 110 -3.11 -5.85 3.17
N GLU A 111 -2.35 -6.42 4.12
CA GLU A 111 -2.71 -6.45 5.54
C GLU A 111 -2.76 -5.02 6.11
N TYR A 112 -1.73 -4.21 5.85
CA TYR A 112 -1.70 -2.83 6.31
C TYR A 112 -2.87 -2.02 5.75
N LEU A 113 -3.17 -2.15 4.46
CA LEU A 113 -4.30 -1.45 3.87
C LEU A 113 -5.64 -1.94 4.44
N ALA A 114 -5.81 -3.25 4.67
CA ALA A 114 -7.01 -3.81 5.29
C ALA A 114 -7.21 -3.30 6.73
N ASP A 115 -6.15 -3.27 7.53
CA ASP A 115 -6.17 -2.75 8.90
C ASP A 115 -6.49 -1.25 8.92
N ALA A 116 -5.90 -0.48 8.00
CA ALA A 116 -6.18 0.93 7.84
C ALA A 116 -7.65 1.20 7.46
N VAL A 117 -8.21 0.42 6.54
CA VAL A 117 -9.64 0.48 6.17
C VAL A 117 -10.52 0.14 7.37
N ALA A 118 -10.16 -0.89 8.15
CA ALA A 118 -10.90 -1.27 9.35
C ALA A 118 -10.86 -0.19 10.43
N GLU A 119 -9.72 0.47 10.63
CA GLU A 119 -9.56 1.60 11.56
C GLU A 119 -10.35 2.83 11.07
N ALA A 120 -10.27 3.19 9.79
CA ALA A 120 -11.03 4.28 9.21
C ALA A 120 -12.54 4.07 9.39
N ARG A 121 -13.04 2.86 9.11
CA ARG A 121 -14.45 2.49 9.36
C ARG A 121 -14.85 2.61 10.82
N ARG A 122 -14.04 2.11 11.75
CA ARG A 122 -14.28 2.23 13.20
C ARG A 122 -14.45 3.70 13.64
N ARG A 123 -13.75 4.62 12.97
CA ARG A 123 -13.80 6.06 13.24
C ARG A 123 -14.74 6.86 12.35
N ARG A 124 -15.47 6.19 11.45
CA ARG A 124 -16.37 6.83 10.47
C ARG A 124 -15.66 7.85 9.58
N ILE A 125 -14.42 7.54 9.21
CA ILE A 125 -13.63 8.32 8.26
C ILE A 125 -13.96 7.81 6.86
N ASP A 126 -14.39 8.71 5.98
CA ASP A 126 -14.51 8.42 4.56
C ASP A 126 -13.13 8.45 3.91
N LEU A 127 -12.77 7.37 3.22
CA LEU A 127 -11.50 7.28 2.51
C LEU A 127 -11.48 8.23 1.30
N ASP A 128 -12.62 8.45 0.66
CA ASP A 128 -12.68 9.24 -0.57
C ASP A 128 -12.51 10.75 -0.28
N ASP A 129 -12.80 11.18 0.95
CA ASP A 129 -12.51 12.52 1.45
C ASP A 129 -10.99 12.74 1.67
N LEU A 130 -10.22 11.68 2.01
CA LEU A 130 -8.78 11.81 2.27
C LEU A 130 -7.99 12.22 1.02
N ALA A 131 -8.41 11.73 -0.15
CA ALA A 131 -7.82 12.09 -1.43
C ALA A 131 -8.06 13.56 -1.83
N SER A 132 -9.02 14.22 -1.17
CA SER A 132 -9.44 15.59 -1.47
C SER A 132 -8.82 16.64 -0.54
N CYS A 133 -8.09 16.21 0.51
CA CYS A 133 -7.51 17.12 1.51
C CYS A 133 -6.40 18.05 0.97
N ASP A 134 -5.83 17.79 -0.21
CA ASP A 134 -4.89 18.72 -0.85
C ASP A 134 -5.58 19.93 -1.49
N ALA A 135 -6.89 19.89 -1.75
CA ALA A 135 -7.60 20.97 -2.45
C ALA A 135 -7.90 22.20 -1.58
N VAL A 136 -7.72 22.14 -0.26
CA VAL A 136 -8.14 23.20 0.68
C VAL A 136 -6.97 24.04 1.20
N ALA A 137 -5.72 23.67 0.89
CA ALA A 137 -4.52 24.35 1.43
C ALA A 137 -3.99 25.50 0.54
N VAL A 138 -4.78 25.99 -0.43
CA VAL A 138 -4.44 27.17 -1.23
C VAL A 138 -5.63 28.14 -1.23
N ASN A 139 -5.72 28.97 -0.19
CA ASN A 139 -6.33 30.31 -0.22
C ASN A 139 -5.77 31.14 0.94
#